data_AF-A0A927RIE6-F1
#
_entry.id   AF-A0A927RIE6-F1
#
_cell.length_a   1.000
_cell.length_b   1.000
_cell.length_c   1.000
_cell.angle_alpha   90.00
_cell.angle_beta   90.00
_cell.angle_gamma   90.00
#
_symmetry.space_group_name_H-M   'P 1'
#
loop_
_entity.id
_entity.type
_entity.pdbx_description
1 polymer ?
#
loop_
_entity_poly.entity_id
_entity_poly.type
_entity_poly.pdbx_seq_one_letter_code
_entity_poly.pdbx_strand_id
1 'polypeptide(L)'
;YDTNFNNYLMWYDSFNALPDLYKYLNEFNVKYMFNQGQIYSNSNRTAFDSLKVALNYQLMWDADTDVKGFTDRFFKTWFGEAAQDMRAYYDSFINWLGKIKTEQDYDGGIYFDENTSRHYPLEKLTEWQGYIEDAYESIESLKTTKPNRYNNLSKRINAESIAIRYALIAIHSESYSQDELWEMLQSFKEDASKLGFTRWSEWYEIDVLWNSWGV
;
A
#
# COMPACT_ATOMS: atom_id res chain seq x y z
N TYR A 1 8.16 6.65 12.47
CA TYR A 1 6.84 6.82 11.83
C TYR A 1 6.77 5.88 10.64
N ASP A 2 5.58 5.40 10.32
CA ASP A 2 5.37 4.28 9.39
C ASP A 2 4.41 4.60 8.23
N THR A 3 3.92 5.85 8.18
CA THR A 3 2.96 6.34 7.20
C THR A 3 3.23 7.81 6.84
N ASN A 4 2.68 8.24 5.70
CA ASN A 4 2.57 9.65 5.35
C ASN A 4 1.22 10.19 5.88
N PHE A 5 1.26 11.12 6.83
CA PHE A 5 0.06 11.68 7.46
C PHE A 5 -0.68 12.68 6.58
N ASN A 6 -0.03 13.21 5.54
CA ASN A 6 -0.71 14.00 4.51
C ASN A 6 -1.43 13.12 3.49
N ASN A 7 -1.04 11.85 3.32
CA ASN A 7 -1.69 10.95 2.40
C ASN A 7 -1.58 9.47 2.80
N TYR A 8 -2.64 8.93 3.38
CA TYR A 8 -2.75 7.53 3.80
C TYR A 8 -2.98 6.55 2.64
N LEU A 9 -3.29 7.05 1.44
CA LEU A 9 -3.58 6.23 0.27
C LEU A 9 -2.34 6.02 -0.61
N MET A 10 -1.23 6.69 -0.30
CA MET A 10 0.01 6.63 -1.07
C MET A 10 1.08 5.83 -0.33
N TRP A 11 2.06 5.34 -1.10
CA TRP A 11 3.16 4.60 -0.53
C TRP A 11 4.08 5.46 0.33
N TYR A 12 4.59 4.83 1.38
CA TYR A 12 5.56 5.40 2.30
C TYR A 12 6.64 4.37 2.61
N ASP A 13 7.90 4.71 2.39
CA ASP A 13 9.01 3.79 2.64
C ASP A 13 9.52 3.86 4.08
N SER A 14 9.05 2.94 4.90
CA SER A 14 9.65 2.61 6.19
C SER A 14 10.32 1.23 6.22
N PHE A 15 10.16 0.42 5.17
CA PHE A 15 10.56 -1.00 5.18
C PHE A 15 12.05 -1.19 5.45
N ASN A 16 12.88 -0.34 4.85
CA ASN A 16 14.34 -0.49 4.89
C ASN A 16 14.96 0.00 6.20
N ALA A 17 14.35 0.99 6.86
CA ALA A 17 14.92 1.59 8.07
C ALA A 17 14.56 0.83 9.36
N LEU A 18 13.42 0.11 9.37
CA LEU A 18 12.93 -0.56 10.57
C LEU A 18 13.88 -1.61 11.15
N PRO A 19 14.47 -2.53 10.35
CA PRO A 19 15.30 -3.59 10.92
C PRO A 19 16.50 -3.05 11.68
N ASP A 20 17.21 -2.08 11.09
CA ASP A 20 18.38 -1.46 11.71
C ASP A 20 18.00 -0.64 12.93
N LEU A 21 16.87 0.07 12.88
CA LEU A 21 16.34 0.81 14.03
C LEU A 21 16.05 -0.13 15.21
N TYR A 22 15.35 -1.24 14.99
CA TYR A 22 15.01 -2.17 16.07
C TYR A 22 16.24 -2.88 16.64
N LYS A 23 17.22 -3.24 15.80
CA LYS A 23 18.51 -3.79 16.27
C LYS A 23 19.24 -2.79 17.15
N TYR A 24 19.38 -1.54 16.70
CA TYR A 24 20.00 -0.48 17.47
C TYR A 24 19.30 -0.27 18.81
N LEU A 25 17.96 -0.18 18.83
CA LEU A 25 17.21 -0.02 20.09
C LEU A 25 17.40 -1.21 21.05
N ASN A 26 17.50 -2.43 20.52
CA ASN A 26 17.75 -3.63 21.31
C ASN A 26 19.15 -3.61 21.97
N GLU A 27 20.18 -3.12 21.27
CA GLU A 27 21.54 -2.95 21.83
C GLU A 27 21.55 -2.06 23.08
N PHE A 28 20.68 -1.05 23.14
CA PHE A 28 20.54 -0.16 24.29
C PHE A 28 19.47 -0.60 25.29
N ASN A 29 18.98 -1.84 25.19
CA ASN A 29 17.99 -2.43 26.09
C ASN A 29 16.67 -1.61 26.14
N VAL A 30 16.32 -0.91 25.07
CA VAL A 30 15.06 -0.16 24.97
C VAL A 30 13.89 -1.15 25.02
N LYS A 31 12.93 -0.87 25.91
CA LYS A 31 11.78 -1.76 26.15
C LYS A 31 10.48 -1.27 25.54
N TYR A 32 10.44 -0.01 25.11
CA TYR A 32 9.26 0.58 24.52
C TYR A 32 9.66 1.44 23.32
N MET A 33 9.05 1.15 22.19
CA MET A 33 9.16 1.93 20.98
C MET A 33 7.79 2.00 20.34
N PHE A 34 7.35 3.23 20.07
CA PHE A 34 6.09 3.48 19.39
C PHE A 34 6.38 3.98 17.97
N ASN A 35 6.45 3.06 17.01
CA ASN A 35 6.51 3.42 15.61
C ASN A 35 5.09 3.74 15.11
N GLN A 36 4.76 5.02 15.10
CA GLN A 36 3.41 5.47 14.77
C GLN A 36 3.11 5.28 13.27
N GLY A 37 2.13 4.43 12.96
CA GLY A 37 1.50 4.32 11.63
C GLY A 37 0.13 5.00 11.58
N GLN A 38 -0.78 4.52 10.74
CA GLN A 38 -2.16 5.02 10.67
C GLN A 38 -2.93 4.67 11.95
N ILE A 39 -3.08 5.64 12.86
CA ILE A 39 -3.72 5.48 14.18
C ILE A 39 -5.24 5.69 14.15
N TYR A 40 -5.75 6.42 13.16
CA TYR A 40 -7.18 6.64 12.99
C TYR A 40 -7.79 5.53 12.13
N SER A 41 -9.00 5.10 12.50
CA SER A 41 -9.57 3.81 12.13
C SER A 41 -9.98 3.71 10.66
N ASN A 42 -9.03 3.36 9.79
CA ASN A 42 -9.32 2.66 8.55
C ASN A 42 -9.47 1.15 8.88
N SER A 43 -10.62 0.56 8.52
CA SER A 43 -10.85 -0.88 8.75
C SER A 43 -9.99 -1.77 7.84
N ASN A 44 -9.38 -1.16 6.83
CA ASN A 44 -8.43 -1.77 5.91
C ASN A 44 -7.29 -0.78 5.60
N ARG A 45 -6.24 -1.23 4.93
CA ARG A 45 -5.08 -0.40 4.58
C ARG A 45 -4.61 -0.75 3.17
N THR A 46 -3.84 0.15 2.56
CA THR A 46 -3.24 0.00 1.23
C THR A 46 -1.74 0.27 1.32
N ALA A 47 -1.04 0.22 0.18
CA ALA A 47 0.38 0.54 0.04
C ALA A 47 1.28 -0.31 0.96
N PHE A 48 0.89 -1.58 1.14
CA PHE A 48 1.56 -2.57 1.97
C PHE A 48 1.65 -2.21 3.46
N ASP A 49 0.79 -1.32 3.97
CA ASP A 49 0.78 -0.98 5.39
C ASP A 49 0.43 -2.20 6.27
N SER A 50 -0.35 -3.17 5.76
CA SER A 50 -0.55 -4.45 6.48
C SER A 50 0.75 -5.23 6.69
N LEU A 51 1.65 -5.21 5.70
CA LEU A 51 2.99 -5.80 5.83
C LEU A 51 3.83 -5.01 6.83
N LYS A 52 3.81 -3.67 6.77
CA LYS A 52 4.56 -2.84 7.72
C LYS A 52 4.14 -3.10 9.16
N VAL A 53 2.83 -3.14 9.43
CA VAL A 53 2.29 -3.46 10.76
C VAL A 53 2.80 -4.84 11.21
N ALA A 54 2.70 -5.85 10.34
CA ALA A 54 3.18 -7.20 10.66
C ALA A 54 4.70 -7.23 10.94
N LEU A 55 5.50 -6.50 10.16
CA LEU A 55 6.95 -6.41 10.32
C LEU A 55 7.33 -5.67 11.62
N ASN A 56 6.65 -4.58 11.96
CA ASN A 56 6.85 -3.87 13.23
C ASN A 56 6.60 -4.80 14.42
N TYR A 57 5.48 -5.53 14.42
CA TYR A 57 5.19 -6.49 15.49
C TYR A 57 6.26 -7.58 15.60
N GLN A 58 6.72 -8.10 14.45
CA GLN A 58 7.74 -9.12 14.42
C GLN A 58 9.09 -8.62 14.94
N LEU A 59 9.53 -7.42 14.54
CA LEU A 59 10.79 -6.82 14.98
C LEU A 59 10.77 -6.35 16.43
N MET A 60 9.60 -5.95 16.94
CA MET A 60 9.41 -5.67 18.38
C MET A 60 9.57 -6.93 19.24
N TRP A 61 9.17 -8.09 18.71
CA TRP A 61 9.32 -9.38 19.37
C TRP A 61 10.75 -9.92 19.25
N ASP A 62 11.32 -9.84 18.06
CA ASP A 62 12.65 -10.35 17.72
C ASP A 62 13.35 -9.41 16.72
N ALA A 63 14.26 -8.57 17.24
CA ALA A 63 15.01 -7.60 16.45
C ALA A 63 15.98 -8.26 15.43
N ASP A 64 16.31 -9.54 15.60
CA ASP A 64 17.17 -10.30 14.69
C ASP A 64 16.39 -11.04 13.58
N THR A 65 15.09 -10.78 13.47
CA THR A 65 14.23 -11.37 12.45
C THR A 65 14.85 -11.29 11.05
N ASP A 66 14.88 -12.42 10.35
CA ASP A 66 15.13 -12.46 8.90
C ASP A 66 13.96 -11.80 8.16
N VAL A 67 14.14 -10.51 7.84
CA VAL A 67 13.13 -9.65 7.20
C VAL A 67 12.72 -10.23 5.85
N LYS A 68 13.67 -10.70 5.04
CA LYS A 68 13.36 -11.28 3.73
C LYS A 68 12.51 -12.53 3.89
N GLY A 69 12.94 -13.46 4.74
CA GLY A 69 12.20 -14.69 5.00
C GLY A 69 10.82 -14.43 5.62
N PHE A 70 10.69 -13.41 6.48
CA PHE A 70 9.41 -12.98 7.03
C PHE A 70 8.49 -12.44 5.93
N THR A 71 8.98 -11.54 5.08
CA THR A 71 8.23 -10.99 3.95
C THR A 71 7.80 -12.10 2.99
N ASP A 72 8.69 -13.03 2.62
CA ASP A 72 8.37 -14.20 1.80
C ASP A 72 7.18 -15.01 2.40
N ARG A 73 7.21 -15.26 3.72
CA ARG A 73 6.12 -15.96 4.44
C ARG A 73 4.85 -15.14 4.53
N PHE A 74 4.95 -13.82 4.72
CA PHE A 74 3.80 -12.92 4.77
C PHE A 74 3.03 -13.00 3.45
N PHE A 75 3.69 -12.78 2.30
CA PHE A 75 3.01 -12.83 1.01
C PHE A 75 2.34 -14.18 0.76
N LYS A 76 3.04 -15.29 1.04
CA LYS A 76 2.50 -16.64 0.89
C LYS A 76 1.25 -16.89 1.73
N THR A 77 1.22 -16.41 2.96
CA THR A 77 0.10 -16.65 3.89
C THR A 77 -1.04 -15.65 3.70
N TRP A 78 -0.73 -14.39 3.40
CA TRP A 78 -1.67 -13.29 3.26
C TRP A 78 -2.35 -13.29 1.88
N PHE A 79 -1.61 -13.52 0.80
CA PHE A 79 -2.16 -13.50 -0.57
C PHE A 79 -2.38 -14.88 -1.17
N GLY A 80 -1.85 -15.95 -0.55
CA GLY A 80 -2.16 -17.31 -0.96
C GLY A 80 -1.76 -17.60 -2.41
N GLU A 81 -2.74 -17.96 -3.24
CA GLU A 81 -2.56 -18.25 -4.67
C GLU A 81 -2.09 -17.03 -5.46
N ALA A 82 -2.39 -15.80 -5.01
CA ALA A 82 -1.89 -14.55 -5.60
C ALA A 82 -0.53 -14.11 -5.05
N ALA A 83 0.13 -14.92 -4.21
CA ALA A 83 1.34 -14.49 -3.50
C ALA A 83 2.50 -14.13 -4.42
N GLN A 84 2.63 -14.81 -5.56
CA GLN A 84 3.70 -14.54 -6.52
C GLN A 84 3.54 -13.14 -7.13
N ASP A 85 2.34 -12.82 -7.64
CA ASP A 85 2.07 -11.57 -8.35
C ASP A 85 2.09 -10.37 -7.39
N MET A 86 1.46 -10.52 -6.22
CA MET A 86 1.51 -9.49 -5.18
C MET A 86 2.92 -9.25 -4.65
N ARG A 87 3.77 -10.29 -4.64
CA ARG A 87 5.17 -10.12 -4.28
C ARG A 87 5.96 -9.42 -5.40
N ALA A 88 5.72 -9.75 -6.65
CA ALA A 88 6.36 -9.06 -7.78
C ALA A 88 6.01 -7.57 -7.77
N TYR A 89 4.77 -7.22 -7.45
CA TYR A 89 4.36 -5.84 -7.22
C TYR A 89 5.17 -5.17 -6.09
N TYR A 90 5.24 -5.80 -4.91
CA TYR A 90 6.02 -5.26 -3.79
C TYR A 90 7.50 -5.07 -4.13
N ASP A 91 8.12 -6.04 -4.79
CA ASP A 91 9.53 -5.96 -5.18
C ASP A 91 9.75 -4.83 -6.22
N SER A 92 8.86 -4.68 -7.20
CA SER A 92 8.90 -3.56 -8.15
C SER A 92 8.77 -2.21 -7.44
N PHE A 93 7.87 -2.13 -6.46
CA PHE A 93 7.68 -0.94 -5.63
C PHE A 93 8.94 -0.59 -4.80
N ILE A 94 9.53 -1.54 -4.07
CA ILE A 94 10.74 -1.31 -3.27
C ILE A 94 11.91 -0.89 -4.16
N ASN A 95 12.09 -1.54 -5.31
CA ASN A 95 13.12 -1.18 -6.27
C ASN A 95 12.92 0.23 -6.83
N TRP A 96 11.68 0.60 -7.13
CA TRP A 96 11.34 1.94 -7.62
C TRP A 96 11.59 3.02 -6.57
N LEU A 97 11.22 2.78 -5.31
CA LEU A 97 11.53 3.68 -4.20
C LEU A 97 13.04 3.89 -4.04
N GLY A 98 13.82 2.81 -4.11
CA GLY A 98 15.28 2.89 -4.07
C GLY A 98 15.82 3.79 -5.18
N LYS A 99 15.29 3.64 -6.40
CA LYS A 99 15.64 4.47 -7.56
C LYS A 99 15.32 5.95 -7.33
N ILE A 100 14.07 6.29 -6.99
CA ILE A 100 13.66 7.70 -6.85
C ILE A 100 14.39 8.39 -5.69
N LYS A 101 14.72 7.68 -4.60
CA LYS A 101 15.54 8.21 -3.50
C LYS A 101 16.96 8.55 -3.91
N THR A 102 17.55 7.78 -4.83
CA THR A 102 18.92 8.02 -5.30
C THR A 102 19.02 9.00 -6.45
N GLU A 103 17.99 9.06 -7.31
CA GLU A 103 18.05 9.78 -8.59
C GLU A 103 17.18 11.05 -8.61
N GLN A 104 16.30 11.23 -7.63
CA GLN A 104 15.36 12.34 -7.58
C GLN A 104 15.35 13.01 -6.20
N ASP A 105 14.73 14.18 -6.13
CA ASP A 105 14.50 14.88 -4.86
C ASP A 105 13.35 14.19 -4.13
N TYR A 106 13.68 13.19 -3.32
CA TYR A 106 12.74 12.41 -2.50
C TYR A 106 13.24 12.39 -1.05
N ASP A 107 12.58 13.15 -0.19
CA ASP A 107 12.88 13.34 1.23
C ASP A 107 12.23 12.24 2.10
N GLY A 108 11.09 11.68 1.67
CA GLY A 108 10.38 10.65 2.44
C GLY A 108 9.84 11.15 3.78
N GLY A 109 9.64 12.46 3.92
CA GLY A 109 9.08 13.08 5.12
C GLY A 109 7.62 12.67 5.37
N ILE A 110 7.22 12.63 6.64
CA ILE A 110 5.88 12.18 7.07
C ILE A 110 4.73 13.12 6.67
N TYR A 111 5.05 14.32 6.20
CA TYR A 111 4.12 15.32 5.66
C TYR A 111 4.57 15.82 4.27
N PHE A 112 5.52 15.14 3.63
CA PHE A 112 6.01 15.58 2.33
C PHE A 112 5.05 15.10 1.23
N ASP A 113 4.71 16.00 0.30
CA ASP A 113 3.84 15.67 -0.83
C ASP A 113 4.67 15.29 -2.06
N GLU A 114 5.02 14.01 -2.15
CA GLU A 114 5.82 13.43 -3.24
C GLU A 114 4.95 12.69 -4.26
N ASN A 115 3.66 13.02 -4.29
CA ASN A 115 2.68 12.39 -5.18
C ASN A 115 2.67 13.10 -6.53
N THR A 116 3.82 13.09 -7.21
CA THR A 116 3.98 13.78 -8.49
C THR A 116 4.16 12.78 -9.63
N SER A 117 3.88 13.22 -10.86
CA SER A 117 4.10 12.43 -12.08
C SER A 117 5.58 12.10 -12.30
N ARG A 118 6.50 12.86 -11.69
CA ARG A 118 7.94 12.60 -11.71
C ARG A 118 8.30 11.38 -10.85
N HIS A 119 7.73 11.29 -9.64
CA HIS A 119 7.98 10.21 -8.69
C HIS A 119 7.16 8.96 -9.01
N TYR A 120 5.95 9.11 -9.52
CA TYR A 120 5.05 8.02 -9.88
C TYR A 120 4.53 8.21 -11.32
N PRO A 121 5.35 7.92 -12.35
CA PRO A 121 4.93 8.09 -13.73
C PRO A 121 3.87 7.07 -14.14
N LEU A 122 3.03 7.43 -15.12
CA LEU A 122 1.90 6.62 -15.58
C LEU A 122 2.33 5.17 -15.91
N GLU A 123 3.41 5.01 -16.67
CA GLU A 123 3.96 3.69 -17.05
C GLU A 123 4.21 2.79 -15.83
N LYS A 124 4.76 3.35 -14.74
CA LYS A 124 5.06 2.60 -13.53
C LYS A 124 3.79 2.18 -12.79
N LEU A 125 2.80 3.08 -12.72
CA LEU A 125 1.51 2.77 -12.11
C LEU A 125 0.73 1.73 -12.93
N THR A 126 0.80 1.80 -14.25
CA THR A 126 0.21 0.79 -15.15
C THR A 126 0.90 -0.56 -15.02
N GLU A 127 2.23 -0.62 -14.89
CA GLU A 127 2.94 -1.87 -14.57
C GLU A 127 2.41 -2.49 -13.26
N TRP A 128 2.28 -1.69 -12.21
CA TRP A 128 1.79 -2.17 -10.93
C TRP A 128 0.33 -2.62 -10.97
N GLN A 129 -0.50 -1.91 -11.75
CA GLN A 129 -1.88 -2.32 -12.02
C GLN A 129 -1.92 -3.70 -12.71
N GLY A 130 -0.98 -3.99 -13.61
CA GLY A 130 -0.84 -5.31 -14.23
C GLY A 130 -0.62 -6.44 -13.21
N TYR A 131 0.24 -6.24 -12.20
CA TYR A 131 0.40 -7.25 -11.14
C TYR A 131 -0.87 -7.47 -10.32
N ILE A 132 -1.73 -6.45 -10.16
CA ILE A 132 -3.04 -6.60 -9.51
C ILE A 132 -3.98 -7.46 -10.37
N GLU A 133 -3.96 -7.25 -11.69
CA GLU A 133 -4.75 -8.03 -12.65
C GLU A 133 -4.31 -9.50 -12.65
N ASP A 134 -3.00 -9.75 -12.75
CA ASP A 134 -2.41 -11.10 -12.65
C ASP A 134 -2.79 -11.78 -11.31
N ALA A 135 -2.76 -11.03 -10.20
CA ALA A 135 -3.16 -11.53 -8.89
C ALA A 135 -4.64 -11.97 -8.86
N TYR A 136 -5.54 -11.25 -9.56
CA TYR A 136 -6.93 -11.65 -9.71
C TYR A 136 -7.09 -12.90 -10.58
N GLU A 137 -6.35 -13.00 -11.68
CA GLU A 137 -6.34 -14.19 -12.54
C GLU A 137 -5.89 -15.44 -11.79
N SER A 138 -4.83 -15.32 -10.98
CA SER A 138 -4.29 -16.39 -10.13
C SER A 138 -5.30 -16.97 -9.13
N ILE A 139 -6.32 -16.19 -8.74
CA ILE A 139 -7.38 -16.64 -7.83
C ILE A 139 -8.71 -16.98 -8.52
N GLU A 140 -8.84 -16.78 -9.83
CA GLU A 140 -10.13 -16.84 -10.54
C GLU A 140 -10.85 -18.18 -10.34
N SER A 141 -10.11 -19.29 -10.42
CA SER A 141 -10.64 -20.64 -10.19
C SER A 141 -11.26 -20.85 -8.80
N LEU A 142 -10.88 -20.04 -7.81
CA LEU A 142 -11.40 -20.12 -6.46
C LEU A 142 -12.85 -19.59 -6.36
N LYS A 143 -13.32 -18.77 -7.31
CA LYS A 143 -14.71 -18.29 -7.35
C LYS A 143 -15.71 -19.44 -7.27
N THR A 144 -15.41 -20.55 -7.94
CA THR A 144 -16.29 -21.73 -7.99
C THR A 144 -15.84 -22.83 -7.03
N THR A 145 -14.53 -23.01 -6.85
CA THR A 145 -14.00 -24.14 -6.04
C THR A 145 -13.93 -23.84 -4.54
N LYS A 146 -13.62 -22.59 -4.15
CA LYS A 146 -13.48 -22.16 -2.75
C LYS A 146 -13.93 -20.70 -2.58
N PRO A 147 -15.24 -20.38 -2.68
CA PRO A 147 -15.74 -19.00 -2.72
C PRO A 147 -15.31 -18.14 -1.53
N ASN A 148 -15.30 -18.69 -0.32
CA ASN A 148 -14.84 -17.97 0.88
C ASN A 148 -13.35 -17.59 0.80
N ARG A 149 -12.53 -18.46 0.19
CA ARG A 149 -11.10 -18.17 -0.02
C ARG A 149 -10.92 -17.09 -1.08
N TYR A 150 -11.65 -17.20 -2.20
CA TYR A 150 -11.68 -16.17 -3.24
C TYR A 150 -12.02 -14.80 -2.63
N ASN A 151 -13.13 -14.70 -1.89
CA ASN A 151 -13.58 -13.44 -1.29
C ASN A 151 -12.53 -12.82 -0.37
N ASN A 152 -11.84 -13.64 0.44
CA ASN A 152 -10.79 -13.15 1.33
C ASN A 152 -9.55 -12.65 0.56
N LEU A 153 -9.10 -13.37 -0.46
CA LEU A 153 -7.94 -12.98 -1.26
C LEU A 153 -8.26 -11.77 -2.14
N SER A 154 -9.40 -11.78 -2.83
CA SER A 154 -9.90 -10.65 -3.62
C SER A 154 -10.02 -9.39 -2.77
N LYS A 155 -10.51 -9.47 -1.53
CA LYS A 155 -10.55 -8.31 -0.63
C LYS A 155 -9.17 -7.74 -0.35
N ARG A 156 -8.16 -8.59 -0.14
CA ARG A 156 -6.77 -8.19 0.15
C ARG A 156 -6.08 -7.59 -1.09
N ILE A 157 -6.29 -8.18 -2.26
CA ILE A 157 -5.78 -7.66 -3.54
C ILE A 157 -6.43 -6.30 -3.84
N ASN A 158 -7.74 -6.18 -3.68
CA ASN A 158 -8.45 -4.91 -3.87
C ASN A 158 -7.91 -3.83 -2.94
N ALA A 159 -7.66 -4.17 -1.68
CA ALA A 159 -7.10 -3.24 -0.70
C ALA A 159 -5.77 -2.62 -1.16
N GLU A 160 -4.85 -3.42 -1.70
CA GLU A 160 -3.58 -2.89 -2.22
C GLU A 160 -3.74 -2.13 -3.55
N SER A 161 -4.73 -2.48 -4.37
CA SER A 161 -5.03 -1.76 -5.61
C SER A 161 -5.47 -0.30 -5.39
N ILE A 162 -5.99 0.02 -4.19
CA ILE A 162 -6.45 1.37 -3.85
C ILE A 162 -5.32 2.40 -4.00
N ALA A 163 -4.08 2.06 -3.65
CA ALA A 163 -2.98 3.01 -3.78
C ALA A 163 -2.67 3.34 -5.24
N ILE A 164 -2.65 2.32 -6.10
CA ILE A 164 -2.40 2.46 -7.54
C ILE A 164 -3.50 3.29 -8.18
N ARG A 165 -4.76 2.94 -7.92
CA ARG A 165 -5.93 3.61 -8.50
C ARG A 165 -6.04 5.05 -8.03
N TYR A 166 -5.79 5.31 -6.74
CA TYR A 166 -5.70 6.66 -6.22
C TYR A 166 -4.61 7.47 -6.91
N ALA A 167 -3.40 6.91 -7.06
CA ALA A 167 -2.30 7.59 -7.74
C ALA A 167 -2.61 7.90 -9.21
N LEU A 168 -3.23 6.98 -9.94
CA LEU A 168 -3.66 7.20 -11.33
C LEU A 168 -4.66 8.37 -11.43
N ILE A 169 -5.64 8.43 -10.53
CA ILE A 169 -6.63 9.51 -10.48
C ILE A 169 -5.98 10.84 -10.05
N ALA A 170 -5.20 10.84 -8.98
CA ALA A 170 -4.67 12.06 -8.37
C ALA A 170 -3.55 12.70 -9.17
N ILE A 171 -2.76 11.89 -9.90
CA ILE A 171 -1.54 12.34 -10.58
C ILE A 171 -1.73 12.40 -12.10
N HIS A 172 -2.56 11.51 -12.68
CA HIS A 172 -2.65 11.32 -14.13
C HIS A 172 -4.08 11.46 -14.67
N SER A 173 -4.97 12.16 -13.97
CA SER A 173 -6.35 12.40 -14.44
C SER A 173 -6.43 12.96 -15.86
N GLU A 174 -5.49 13.82 -16.26
CA GLU A 174 -5.40 14.39 -17.61
C GLU A 174 -5.10 13.37 -18.72
N SER A 175 -4.68 12.15 -18.37
CA SER A 175 -4.42 11.07 -19.33
C SER A 175 -5.68 10.30 -19.73
N TYR A 176 -6.83 10.60 -19.12
CA TYR A 176 -8.09 9.90 -19.34
C TYR A 176 -9.15 10.84 -19.94
N SER A 177 -10.07 10.27 -20.71
CA SER A 177 -11.28 11.00 -21.08
C SER A 177 -12.15 11.28 -19.86
N GLN A 178 -13.07 12.23 -19.99
CA GLN A 178 -13.99 12.58 -18.90
C GLN A 178 -14.84 11.38 -18.44
N ASP A 179 -15.31 10.56 -19.37
CA ASP A 179 -16.12 9.38 -19.07
C ASP A 179 -15.29 8.30 -18.37
N GLU A 180 -14.07 8.02 -18.85
CA GLU A 180 -13.16 7.06 -18.21
C GLU A 180 -12.76 7.50 -16.80
N LEU A 181 -12.40 8.77 -16.61
CA LEU A 181 -12.04 9.31 -15.29
C LEU A 181 -13.24 9.22 -14.34
N TRP A 182 -14.45 9.50 -14.83
CA TRP A 182 -15.66 9.39 -14.02
C TRP A 182 -15.90 7.94 -13.55
N GLU A 183 -15.73 6.96 -14.42
CA GLU A 183 -15.83 5.54 -14.05
C GLU A 183 -14.76 5.13 -13.04
N MET A 184 -13.52 5.60 -13.22
CA MET A 184 -12.42 5.35 -12.27
C MET A 184 -12.75 5.91 -10.88
N LEU A 185 -13.25 7.14 -10.81
CA LEU A 185 -13.65 7.80 -9.56
C LEU A 185 -14.79 7.06 -8.85
N GLN A 186 -15.84 6.68 -9.59
CA GLN A 186 -16.99 5.96 -9.05
C GLN A 186 -16.59 4.59 -8.52
N SER A 187 -15.84 3.82 -9.32
CA SER A 187 -15.37 2.50 -8.92
C SER A 187 -14.41 2.60 -7.72
N PHE A 188 -13.56 3.62 -7.67
CA PHE A 188 -12.67 3.84 -6.53
C PHE A 188 -13.47 4.09 -5.25
N LYS A 189 -14.45 5.00 -5.31
CA LYS A 189 -15.33 5.33 -4.18
C LYS A 189 -16.07 4.10 -3.68
N GLU A 190 -16.64 3.32 -4.59
CA GLU A 190 -17.39 2.11 -4.26
C GLU A 190 -16.52 1.09 -3.53
N ASP A 191 -15.34 0.78 -4.07
CA ASP A 191 -14.43 -0.20 -3.49
C ASP A 191 -13.81 0.29 -2.18
N ALA A 192 -13.34 1.54 -2.12
CA ALA A 192 -12.81 2.13 -0.89
C ALA A 192 -13.85 2.11 0.23
N SER A 193 -15.12 2.41 -0.07
CA SER A 193 -16.24 2.34 0.88
C SER A 193 -16.50 0.90 1.34
N LYS A 194 -16.57 -0.07 0.42
CA LYS A 194 -16.77 -1.49 0.74
C LYS A 194 -15.63 -2.06 1.60
N LEU A 195 -14.41 -1.61 1.34
CA LEU A 195 -13.22 -1.97 2.10
C LEU A 195 -13.13 -1.22 3.43
N GLY A 196 -13.98 -0.20 3.65
CA GLY A 196 -14.09 0.58 4.87
C GLY A 196 -12.88 1.46 5.14
N PHE A 197 -12.35 2.09 4.08
CA PHE A 197 -11.51 3.27 4.21
C PHE A 197 -12.39 4.45 4.66
N THR A 198 -11.96 5.15 5.71
CA THR A 198 -12.69 6.26 6.32
C THR A 198 -11.89 7.56 6.24
N ARG A 199 -10.56 7.49 6.10
CA ARG A 199 -9.66 8.64 5.98
C ARG A 199 -8.71 8.49 4.81
N TRP A 200 -8.44 9.61 4.14
CA TRP A 200 -7.38 9.71 3.13
C TRP A 200 -6.13 10.44 3.66
N SER A 201 -6.24 11.15 4.79
CA SER A 201 -5.10 11.74 5.52
C SER A 201 -5.41 11.84 7.02
N GLU A 202 -4.46 12.34 7.82
CA GLU A 202 -4.60 12.46 9.28
C GLU A 202 -5.83 13.27 9.69
N TRP A 203 -6.03 14.40 9.02
CA TRP A 203 -7.02 15.40 9.41
C TRP A 203 -8.32 15.32 8.62
N TYR A 204 -8.36 14.56 7.51
CA TYR A 204 -9.49 14.54 6.61
C TYR A 204 -10.06 13.14 6.40
N GLU A 205 -11.37 13.03 6.63
CA GLU A 205 -12.17 11.87 6.25
C GLU A 205 -12.19 11.73 4.72
N ILE A 206 -12.33 10.51 4.24
CA ILE A 206 -12.34 10.15 2.82
C ILE A 206 -13.51 10.82 2.07
N ASP A 207 -14.60 11.18 2.75
CA ASP A 207 -15.72 11.94 2.20
C ASP A 207 -15.29 13.31 1.64
N VAL A 208 -14.27 13.93 2.25
CA VAL A 208 -13.72 15.20 1.76
C VAL A 208 -13.10 15.00 0.37
N LEU A 209 -12.46 13.85 0.14
CA LEU A 209 -11.86 13.49 -1.15
C LEU A 209 -12.93 13.20 -2.20
N TRP A 210 -13.99 12.47 -1.83
CA TRP A 210 -15.11 12.23 -2.76
C TRP A 210 -15.78 13.54 -3.20
N ASN A 211 -16.01 14.45 -2.25
CA ASN A 211 -16.60 15.75 -2.53
C ASN A 211 -15.71 16.61 -3.43
N SER A 212 -14.38 16.57 -3.27
CA SER A 212 -13.47 17.33 -4.14
C SER A 212 -13.45 16.79 -5.58
N TRP A 213 -13.75 15.50 -5.76
CA TRP A 213 -13.93 14.86 -7.06
C TRP A 213 -15.35 14.97 -7.62
N GLY A 214 -16.32 15.40 -6.81
CA GLY A 214 -17.73 15.49 -7.19
C GLY A 214 -18.47 14.16 -7.28
N VAL A 215 -18.01 13.12 -6.55
CA VAL A 215 -18.59 11.76 -6.57
C VAL A 215 -19.26 11.33 -5.28
#